data_AF-A0A9C9JSM5-F1
#
_entry.id   AF-A0A9C9JSM5-F1
#
_cell.length_a   1.000
_cell.length_b   1.000
_cell.length_c   1.000
_cell.angle_alpha   90.00
_cell.angle_beta   90.00
_cell.angle_gamma   90.00
#
_symmetry.space_group_name_H-M   'P 1'
#
loop_
_entity.id
_entity.type
_entity.pdbx_description
1 polymer ?
#
loop_
_entity_poly.entity_id
_entity_poly.type
_entity_poly.pdbx_seq_one_letter_code
_entity_poly.pdbx_strand_id
1 'polypeptide(L)'
;MKRRNFLKAGVITASAVSLTHFPYHLFAGQTKKYAHDLVSLGNTGIKTSRLAMGTGSWGWGGSSNQTRKLGIKGLSDLLHYAYDNGVMFWDSADQYG
;
A
#
# COMPACT_ATOMS: atom_id res chain seq x y z
N MET A 1 -15.11 5.04 49.54
CA MET A 1 -14.41 4.50 48.34
C MET A 1 -12.93 4.27 48.65
N LYS A 2 -12.33 3.14 48.23
CA LYS A 2 -10.91 2.82 48.50
C LYS A 2 -9.99 3.51 47.47
N ARG A 3 -9.00 4.30 47.91
CA ARG A 3 -8.04 5.06 47.05
C ARG A 3 -7.40 4.20 45.94
N ARG A 4 -7.08 2.93 46.24
CA ARG A 4 -6.49 1.98 45.29
C ARG A 4 -7.41 1.65 44.10
N ASN A 5 -8.72 1.63 44.31
CA ASN A 5 -9.69 1.31 43.25
C ASN A 5 -9.90 2.53 42.34
N PHE A 6 -9.86 3.74 42.92
CA PHE A 6 -9.90 4.99 42.17
C PHE A 6 -8.68 5.16 41.25
N LEU A 7 -7.47 4.87 41.75
CA LEU A 7 -6.25 4.92 40.95
C LEU A 7 -6.26 3.88 39.81
N LYS A 8 -6.67 2.64 40.10
CA LYS A 8 -6.79 1.58 39.08
C LYS A 8 -7.82 1.95 37.99
N ALA A 9 -8.99 2.45 38.38
CA ALA A 9 -10.01 2.89 37.44
C ALA A 9 -9.55 4.09 36.59
N GLY A 10 -8.82 5.03 37.20
CA GLY A 10 -8.26 6.19 36.51
C GLY A 10 -7.20 5.82 35.48
N VAL A 11 -6.27 4.92 35.82
CA VAL A 11 -5.21 4.46 34.91
C VAL A 11 -5.78 3.70 33.71
N ILE A 12 -6.76 2.81 33.92
CA ILE A 12 -7.41 2.05 32.84
C ILE A 12 -8.15 2.99 31.89
N THR A 13 -8.87 3.97 32.42
CA THR A 13 -9.63 4.92 31.58
C THR A 13 -8.70 5.82 30.78
N ALA A 14 -7.64 6.35 31.38
CA ALA A 14 -6.70 7.24 30.71
C ALA A 14 -5.91 6.54 29.58
N SER A 15 -5.53 5.27 29.79
CA SER A 15 -4.81 4.48 28.76
C SER A 15 -5.73 3.96 27.64
N ALA A 16 -7.00 3.69 27.91
CA ALA A 16 -7.98 3.38 26.87
C ALA A 16 -8.27 4.58 25.94
N VAL A 17 -8.25 5.81 26.48
CA VAL A 17 -8.46 7.03 25.69
C VAL A 17 -7.24 7.41 24.85
N SER A 18 -6.02 7.08 25.28
CA SER A 18 -4.81 7.39 24.51
C SER A 18 -4.60 6.46 23.32
N LEU A 19 -5.03 5.19 23.40
CA LEU A 19 -4.94 4.25 22.29
C LEU A 19 -5.89 4.59 21.12
N THR A 20 -6.97 5.34 21.37
CA THR A 20 -7.89 5.80 20.33
C THR A 20 -7.49 7.13 19.68
N HIS A 21 -6.54 7.87 20.28
CA HIS A 21 -6.07 9.18 19.81
C HIS A 21 -4.57 9.18 19.50
N PHE A 22 -4.10 8.20 18.72
CA PHE A 22 -2.74 8.25 18.20
C PHE A 22 -2.61 9.48 17.26
N PRO A 23 -1.68 10.42 17.49
CA PRO A 23 -1.64 11.66 16.76
C PRO A 23 -0.93 11.47 15.40
N TYR A 24 -1.57 10.74 14.48
CA TYR A 24 -1.02 10.41 13.17
C TYR A 24 -0.51 11.65 12.40
N HIS A 25 -1.18 12.79 12.59
CA HIS A 25 -0.80 14.07 11.97
C HIS A 25 0.57 14.60 12.44
N LEU A 26 1.00 14.31 13.68
CA LEU A 26 2.31 14.71 14.19
C LEU A 26 3.45 13.88 13.56
N PHE A 27 3.14 12.69 13.05
CA PHE A 27 4.10 11.78 12.42
C PHE A 27 3.91 11.67 10.90
N ALA A 28 2.89 12.33 10.34
CA ALA A 28 2.65 12.37 8.91
C ALA A 28 3.64 13.31 8.21
N GLY A 29 4.06 12.96 7.00
CA GLY A 29 4.81 13.87 6.15
C GLY A 29 3.98 15.09 5.77
N GLN A 30 4.61 16.26 5.68
CA GLN A 30 3.95 17.52 5.31
C GLN A 30 3.39 17.50 3.87
N THR A 31 4.01 16.73 2.99
CA THR A 31 3.60 16.59 1.59
C THR A 31 2.73 15.35 1.41
N LYS A 32 1.51 15.56 0.91
CA LYS A 32 0.67 14.46 0.43
C LYS A 32 1.38 13.73 -0.71
N LYS A 33 1.34 12.39 -0.68
CA LYS A 33 1.93 11.52 -1.69
C LYS A 33 0.83 11.00 -2.60
N TYR A 34 1.11 10.93 -3.90
CA TYR A 34 0.22 10.34 -4.90
C TYR A 34 0.86 9.07 -5.49
N ALA A 35 0.02 8.17 -5.99
CA ALA A 35 0.47 6.93 -6.62
C ALA A 35 1.34 7.19 -7.87
N HIS A 36 1.06 8.29 -8.58
CA HIS A 36 1.77 8.73 -9.78
C HIS A 36 2.90 9.74 -9.50
N ASP A 37 3.26 9.99 -8.23
CA ASP A 37 4.46 10.79 -7.93
C ASP A 37 5.67 10.16 -8.62
N LEU A 38 6.47 10.97 -9.33
CA LEU A 38 7.74 10.52 -9.86
C LEU A 38 8.77 10.34 -8.73
N VAL A 39 9.34 9.15 -8.62
CA VAL A 39 10.38 8.79 -7.66
C VAL A 39 11.60 8.20 -8.37
N SER A 40 12.80 8.52 -7.86
CA SER A 40 14.03 7.89 -8.32
C SER A 40 14.17 6.50 -7.71
N LEU A 41 14.49 5.51 -8.54
CA LEU A 41 14.74 4.15 -8.08
C LEU A 41 16.17 4.03 -7.57
N GLY A 42 16.40 4.36 -6.30
CA GLY A 42 17.73 4.37 -5.69
C GLY A 42 18.72 5.22 -6.51
N ASN A 43 19.93 4.70 -6.73
CA ASN A 43 21.00 5.38 -7.47
C ASN A 43 21.05 4.98 -8.96
N THR A 44 19.99 4.38 -9.49
CA THR A 44 19.97 3.87 -10.88
C THR A 44 19.83 4.97 -11.94
N GLY A 45 19.42 6.18 -11.54
CA GLY A 45 19.03 7.26 -12.46
C GLY A 45 17.66 7.07 -13.10
N ILE A 46 16.99 5.93 -12.88
CA ILE A 46 15.64 5.66 -13.39
C ILE A 46 14.63 6.40 -12.53
N LYS A 47 13.70 7.08 -13.20
CA LYS A 47 12.51 7.69 -12.57
C LYS A 47 11.27 6.89 -12.95
N THR A 48 10.41 6.64 -11.98
CA THR A 48 9.18 5.88 -12.19
C THR A 48 8.08 6.37 -11.25
N SER A 49 6.86 5.85 -11.38
CA SER A 49 5.76 6.18 -10.46
C SER A 49 5.98 5.56 -9.08
N ARG A 50 5.49 6.22 -8.03
CA ARG A 50 5.57 5.73 -6.66
C ARG A 50 4.87 4.38 -6.47
N LEU A 51 3.76 4.15 -7.18
CA LEU A 51 3.07 2.86 -7.22
C LEU A 51 3.61 2.00 -8.37
N ALA A 52 3.78 0.70 -8.11
CA ALA A 52 4.05 -0.32 -9.12
C ALA A 52 2.85 -1.25 -9.29
N MET A 53 2.62 -1.71 -10.53
CA MET A 53 1.62 -2.70 -10.86
C MET A 53 2.28 -4.08 -11.07
N GLY A 54 2.04 -5.00 -10.12
CA GLY A 54 2.50 -6.39 -10.23
C GLY A 54 1.56 -7.27 -11.07
N THR A 55 2.12 -8.30 -11.69
CA THR A 55 1.39 -9.25 -12.58
C THR A 55 1.24 -10.68 -12.04
N GLY A 56 1.72 -10.94 -10.82
CA GLY A 56 1.83 -12.29 -10.22
C GLY A 56 0.79 -12.68 -9.18
N SER A 57 -0.38 -12.02 -9.15
CA SER A 57 -1.41 -12.32 -8.14
C SER A 57 -1.84 -13.79 -8.23
N TRP A 58 -1.52 -14.60 -7.20
CA TRP A 58 -1.78 -16.05 -7.19
C TRP A 58 -1.23 -16.77 -8.45
N GLY A 59 0.04 -16.49 -8.79
CA GLY A 59 0.81 -17.14 -9.85
C GLY A 59 1.20 -18.59 -9.53
N TRP A 60 0.97 -19.52 -10.47
CA TRP A 60 1.46 -20.91 -10.44
C TRP A 60 1.28 -21.57 -11.82
N GLY A 61 2.15 -22.49 -12.24
CA GLY A 61 1.91 -23.39 -13.38
C GLY A 61 1.63 -22.71 -14.73
N GLY A 62 2.37 -21.66 -15.09
CA GLY A 62 2.26 -20.90 -16.34
C GLY A 62 1.24 -19.75 -16.32
N SER A 63 0.60 -19.43 -15.19
CA SER A 63 -0.49 -18.44 -15.16
C SER A 63 -0.74 -17.81 -13.78
N SER A 64 -1.23 -16.58 -13.74
CA SER A 64 -1.70 -15.87 -12.53
C SER A 64 -3.21 -15.70 -12.52
N ASN A 65 -3.82 -15.30 -11.40
CA ASN A 65 -5.23 -14.93 -11.41
C ASN A 65 -5.53 -13.80 -12.39
N GLN A 66 -4.59 -12.89 -12.62
CA GLN A 66 -4.77 -11.82 -13.60
C GLN A 66 -4.93 -12.41 -15.01
N THR A 67 -4.07 -13.34 -15.42
CA THR A 67 -4.22 -13.99 -16.74
C THR A 67 -5.38 -15.00 -16.79
N ARG A 68 -5.68 -15.73 -15.70
CA ARG A 68 -6.80 -16.71 -15.66
C ARG A 68 -8.18 -16.07 -15.62
N LYS A 69 -8.35 -15.02 -14.82
CA LYS A 69 -9.67 -14.45 -14.49
C LYS A 69 -9.99 -13.25 -15.36
N LEU A 70 -9.01 -12.38 -15.63
CA LEU A 70 -9.20 -11.23 -16.53
C LEU A 70 -8.94 -11.62 -17.99
N GLY A 71 -8.18 -12.69 -18.24
CA GLY A 71 -7.65 -12.98 -19.57
C GLY A 71 -6.53 -12.00 -19.95
N ILE A 72 -5.85 -12.29 -21.07
CA ILE A 72 -4.79 -11.40 -21.59
C ILE A 72 -5.35 -10.01 -21.92
N LYS A 73 -6.55 -9.94 -22.50
CA LYS A 73 -7.18 -8.64 -22.80
C LYS A 73 -7.50 -7.86 -21.53
N GLY A 74 -8.13 -8.48 -20.53
CA GLY A 74 -8.46 -7.78 -19.29
C GLY A 74 -7.24 -7.36 -18.48
N LEU A 75 -6.16 -8.15 -18.52
CA LEU A 75 -4.87 -7.73 -17.98
C LEU A 75 -4.32 -6.52 -18.75
N SER A 76 -4.32 -6.55 -20.08
CA SER A 76 -3.88 -5.41 -20.91
C SER A 76 -4.70 -4.14 -20.62
N ASP A 77 -6.03 -4.26 -20.55
CA ASP A 77 -6.92 -3.14 -20.21
C ASP A 77 -6.60 -2.58 -18.81
N LEU A 78 -6.29 -3.45 -17.83
CA LEU A 78 -5.85 -3.04 -16.49
C LEU A 78 -4.50 -2.29 -16.51
N LEU A 79 -3.52 -2.78 -17.29
CA LEU A 79 -2.22 -2.11 -17.41
C LEU A 79 -2.36 -0.72 -18.07
N HIS A 80 -3.20 -0.61 -19.11
CA HIS A 80 -3.51 0.65 -19.77
C HIS A 80 -4.23 1.62 -18.84
N TYR A 81 -5.24 1.16 -18.10
CA TYR A 81 -5.92 1.98 -17.11
C TYR A 81 -4.96 2.56 -16.06
N ALA A 82 -3.99 1.76 -15.62
CA ALA A 82 -2.96 2.23 -14.70
C ALA A 82 -2.10 3.34 -15.32
N TYR A 83 -1.69 3.14 -16.58
CA TYR A 83 -0.92 4.12 -17.34
C TYR A 83 -1.67 5.44 -17.52
N ASP A 84 -2.95 5.38 -17.88
CA ASP A 84 -3.81 6.57 -18.04
C ASP A 84 -3.94 7.36 -16.72
N ASN A 85 -3.73 6.68 -15.57
CA ASN A 85 -3.72 7.29 -14.24
C ASN A 85 -2.31 7.65 -13.72
N GLY A 86 -1.30 7.58 -14.58
CA GLY A 86 0.08 8.00 -14.29
C GLY A 86 0.96 6.94 -13.61
N VAL A 87 0.53 5.67 -13.57
CA VAL A 87 1.37 4.55 -13.13
C VAL A 87 2.26 4.11 -14.29
N MET A 88 3.57 4.20 -14.11
CA MET A 88 4.59 3.88 -15.12
C MET A 88 5.62 2.86 -14.63
N PHE A 89 5.29 2.11 -13.57
CA PHE A 89 6.10 1.05 -13.01
C PHE A 89 5.32 -0.27 -13.05
N TRP A 90 5.85 -1.27 -13.76
CA TRP A 90 5.31 -2.63 -13.78
C TRP A 90 6.33 -3.61 -13.25
N ASP A 91 5.84 -4.59 -12.51
CA ASP A 91 6.62 -5.67 -11.93
C ASP A 91 6.15 -7.01 -12.49
N SER A 92 7.09 -7.83 -12.94
CA SER A 92 6.86 -9.11 -13.60
C SER A 92 8.03 -10.06 -13.38
N ALA A 93 7.77 -11.36 -13.41
CA ALA A 93 8.80 -12.39 -13.30
C ALA A 93 8.36 -13.67 -14.02
N ASP A 94 9.31 -14.49 -14.45
CA ASP A 94 9.04 -15.81 -15.04
C ASP A 94 8.24 -16.72 -14.11
N GLN A 95 8.38 -16.54 -12.79
CA GLN A 95 7.68 -17.34 -11.78
C GLN A 95 6.29 -16.81 -11.41
N TYR A 96 5.86 -15.67 -11.94
CA TYR A 96 4.56 -15.05 -11.61
C TYR A 96 3.36 -15.72 -12.28
N GLY A 97 3.63 -16.76 -13.04
CA GLY A 97 2.65 -17.65 -13.63
C GLY A 97 3.39 -18.86 -14.07
#